data_AF-G4ZCI2-F1
#
_entry.id   AF-G4ZCI2-F1
#
_cell.length_a   1.000
_cell.length_b   1.000
_cell.length_c   1.000
_cell.angle_alpha   90.00
_cell.angle_beta   90.00
_cell.angle_gamma   90.00
#
_symmetry.space_group_name_H-M   'P 1'
#
loop_
_entity.id
_entity.type
_entity.pdbx_description
1 polymer ?
#
loop_
_entity_poly.entity_id
_entity_poly.type
_entity_poly.pdbx_seq_one_letter_code
_entity_poly.pdbx_strand_id
1 'polypeptide(L)'
;FESPEYILSTMTDAVLDTWTEQSRLECLLHCLESWAAVPDQDVGRKEWLLERCADLRETAAGSPEKLDIYAPVMWNTLKAANFGNSRLLELCQKNETHVLSRMIVAAFIYEVELRALAATPPGPLSSVVEHLGLLFTVLEQIPALHAALYRAQTFECWAIIETTLALRASQPRDEASTSVPDPCLH
;
A
#
# COMPACT_ATOMS: atom_id res chain seq x y z
N PHE A 1 1.32 -27.74 0.65
CA PHE A 1 0.91 -26.34 0.46
C PHE A 1 1.83 -25.77 -0.58
N GLU A 2 1.29 -25.30 -1.71
CA GLU A 2 2.08 -24.64 -2.76
C GLU A 2 2.65 -23.34 -2.19
N SER A 3 3.89 -22.98 -2.57
CA SER A 3 4.49 -21.69 -2.19
C SER A 3 3.63 -20.55 -2.72
N PRO A 4 3.44 -19.44 -1.99
CA PRO A 4 2.78 -18.24 -2.52
C PRO A 4 3.28 -17.86 -3.91
N GLU A 5 4.58 -18.00 -4.20
CA GLU A 5 5.20 -17.85 -5.52
C GLU A 5 4.47 -18.60 -6.64
N TYR A 6 4.11 -19.86 -6.42
CA TYR A 6 3.54 -20.70 -7.46
C TYR A 6 2.13 -20.22 -7.82
N ILE A 7 1.36 -19.79 -6.81
CA ILE A 7 0.03 -19.22 -7.02
C ILE A 7 0.17 -17.86 -7.69
N LEU A 8 1.02 -16.97 -7.16
CA LEU A 8 1.18 -15.59 -7.61
C LEU A 8 1.84 -15.47 -8.98
N SER A 9 2.79 -16.34 -9.34
CA SER A 9 3.47 -16.35 -10.64
C SER A 9 2.54 -16.71 -11.81
N THR A 10 1.41 -17.36 -11.52
CA THR A 10 0.36 -17.64 -12.52
C THR A 10 -0.67 -16.52 -12.64
N MET A 11 -0.63 -15.52 -11.74
CA MET A 11 -1.58 -14.41 -11.75
C MET A 11 -1.18 -13.34 -12.74
N THR A 12 -2.11 -12.99 -13.63
CA THR A 12 -1.96 -11.85 -14.53
C THR A 12 -2.38 -10.55 -13.83
N ASP A 13 -1.93 -9.40 -14.34
CA ASP A 13 -2.37 -8.09 -13.84
C ASP A 13 -3.89 -7.96 -13.85
N ALA A 14 -4.60 -8.55 -14.82
CA ALA A 14 -6.06 -8.53 -14.88
C ALA A 14 -6.71 -9.25 -13.69
N VAL A 15 -6.14 -10.39 -13.25
CA VAL A 15 -6.65 -11.10 -12.07
C VAL A 15 -6.40 -10.27 -10.81
N LEU A 16 -5.20 -9.69 -10.67
CA LEU A 16 -4.89 -8.81 -9.55
C LEU A 16 -5.82 -7.59 -9.52
N ASP A 17 -6.10 -7.00 -10.68
CA ASP A 17 -7.01 -5.86 -10.80
C ASP A 17 -8.42 -6.20 -10.30
N THR A 18 -8.97 -7.35 -10.69
CA THR A 18 -10.27 -7.80 -10.21
C THR A 18 -10.26 -8.07 -8.71
N TRP A 19 -9.24 -8.77 -8.19
CA TRP A 19 -9.20 -9.14 -6.77
C TRP A 19 -9.03 -7.95 -5.84
N THR A 20 -8.35 -6.91 -6.30
CA THR A 20 -8.02 -5.74 -5.48
C THR A 20 -8.99 -4.57 -5.70
N GLU A 21 -10.00 -4.70 -6.54
CA GLU A 21 -10.94 -3.62 -6.88
C GLU A 21 -11.54 -2.96 -5.64
N GLN A 22 -12.10 -3.75 -4.73
CA GLN A 22 -12.68 -3.26 -3.48
C GLN A 22 -11.64 -2.59 -2.57
N SER A 23 -10.45 -3.20 -2.44
CA SER A 23 -9.36 -2.63 -1.63
C SER A 23 -8.83 -1.31 -2.22
N ARG A 24 -8.85 -1.14 -3.55
CA ARG A 24 -8.49 0.13 -4.21
C ARG A 24 -9.54 1.21 -3.96
N LEU A 25 -10.82 0.85 -4.00
CA LEU A 25 -11.90 1.77 -3.60
C LEU A 25 -11.71 2.22 -2.14
N GLU A 26 -11.41 1.31 -1.22
CA GLU A 26 -11.14 1.62 0.18
C GLU A 26 -9.96 2.58 0.35
N CYS A 27 -8.86 2.36 -0.39
CA CYS A 27 -7.70 3.26 -0.40
C CYS A 27 -8.08 4.66 -0.88
N LEU A 28 -8.84 4.76 -1.96
CA LEU A 28 -9.31 6.03 -2.52
C LEU A 28 -10.19 6.77 -1.50
N LEU A 29 -11.20 6.10 -0.95
CA LEU A 29 -12.11 6.69 0.04
C LEU A 29 -11.33 7.19 1.26
N HIS A 30 -10.43 6.37 1.81
CA HIS A 30 -9.61 6.77 2.94
C HIS A 30 -8.77 8.03 2.64
N CYS A 31 -8.16 8.11 1.45
CA CYS A 31 -7.35 9.26 1.07
C CYS A 31 -8.19 10.54 0.96
N LEU A 32 -9.36 10.46 0.33
CA LEU A 32 -10.26 11.62 0.17
C LEU A 32 -10.80 12.10 1.52
N GLU A 33 -11.18 11.18 2.41
CA GLU A 33 -11.67 11.51 3.76
C GLU A 33 -10.57 12.10 4.64
N SER A 34 -9.37 11.51 4.59
CA SER A 34 -8.22 12.03 5.32
C SER A 34 -7.86 13.44 4.87
N TRP A 35 -7.96 13.71 3.55
CA TRP A 35 -7.75 15.06 3.02
C TRP A 35 -8.86 16.02 3.47
N ALA A 36 -10.12 15.59 3.44
CA ALA A 36 -11.24 16.40 3.92
C ALA A 36 -11.17 16.71 5.43
N ALA A 37 -10.47 15.88 6.20
CA ALA A 37 -10.28 16.04 7.64
C ALA A 37 -9.09 16.96 8.01
N VAL A 38 -8.28 17.41 7.04
CA VAL A 38 -7.16 18.32 7.31
C VAL A 38 -7.66 19.64 7.93
N PRO A 39 -7.05 20.12 9.02
CA PRO A 39 -7.41 21.41 9.61
C PRO A 39 -7.25 22.55 8.62
N ASP A 40 -8.12 23.57 8.70
CA ASP A 40 -8.10 24.76 7.84
C ASP A 40 -8.25 24.46 6.32
N GLN A 41 -8.70 23.25 5.97
CA GLN A 41 -9.05 22.91 4.60
C GLN A 41 -10.19 23.79 4.11
N ASP A 42 -10.03 24.34 2.91
CA ASP A 42 -11.08 25.10 2.20
C ASP A 42 -12.42 24.36 2.27
N VAL A 43 -13.47 25.08 2.70
CA VAL A 43 -14.81 24.51 2.97
C VAL A 43 -15.39 23.89 1.69
N GLY A 44 -15.27 24.58 0.55
CA GLY A 44 -15.76 24.07 -0.72
C GLY A 44 -15.04 22.78 -1.15
N ARG A 45 -13.72 22.71 -0.97
CA ARG A 45 -12.97 21.48 -1.23
C ARG A 45 -13.36 20.35 -0.29
N LYS A 46 -13.52 20.65 1.00
CA LYS A 46 -13.95 19.66 2.00
C LYS A 46 -15.30 19.07 1.64
N GLU A 47 -16.28 19.91 1.34
CA GLU A 47 -17.62 19.48 0.92
C GLU A 47 -17.55 18.63 -0.34
N TRP A 48 -16.81 19.10 -1.36
CA TRP A 48 -16.63 18.35 -2.60
C TRP A 48 -16.01 16.97 -2.37
N LEU A 49 -14.94 16.85 -1.56
CA LEU A 49 -14.30 15.57 -1.25
C LEU A 49 -15.28 14.60 -0.58
N LEU A 50 -16.02 15.07 0.42
CA LEU A 50 -16.98 14.23 1.16
C LEU A 50 -18.18 13.82 0.30
N GLU A 51 -18.67 14.71 -0.57
CA GLU A 51 -19.71 14.40 -1.54
C GLU A 51 -19.24 13.32 -2.52
N ARG A 52 -18.00 13.43 -3.03
CA ARG A 52 -17.41 12.37 -3.88
C ARG A 52 -17.30 11.04 -3.13
N CYS A 53 -16.92 11.04 -1.85
CA CYS A 53 -16.92 9.81 -1.04
C CYS A 53 -18.32 9.20 -0.90
N ALA A 54 -19.35 10.02 -0.68
CA ALA A 54 -20.73 9.57 -0.58
C ALA A 54 -21.22 8.94 -1.88
N ASP A 55 -21.03 9.62 -3.02
CA ASP A 55 -21.41 9.13 -4.35
C ASP A 55 -20.75 7.79 -4.68
N LEU A 56 -19.46 7.65 -4.39
CA LEU A 56 -18.71 6.41 -4.64
C LEU A 56 -19.25 5.25 -3.80
N ARG A 57 -19.55 5.48 -2.52
CA ARG A 57 -20.14 4.46 -1.63
C ARG A 57 -21.55 4.07 -2.05
N GLU A 58 -22.38 5.06 -2.38
CA GLU A 58 -23.74 4.81 -2.85
C GLU A 58 -23.74 3.99 -4.15
N THR A 59 -22.88 4.37 -5.09
CA THR A 59 -22.73 3.64 -6.36
C THR A 59 -22.23 2.21 -6.13
N ALA A 60 -21.20 2.03 -5.29
CA ALA A 60 -20.67 0.71 -4.96
C ALA A 60 -21.73 -0.20 -4.30
N ALA A 61 -22.62 0.36 -3.48
CA ALA A 61 -23.67 -0.39 -2.80
C ALA A 61 -24.90 -0.69 -3.69
N GLY A 62 -25.28 0.25 -4.56
CA GLY A 62 -26.54 0.18 -5.32
C GLY A 62 -26.41 -0.21 -6.79
N SER A 63 -25.27 0.04 -7.43
CA SER A 63 -25.01 -0.25 -8.85
C SER A 63 -23.50 -0.43 -9.09
N PRO A 64 -22.88 -1.49 -8.53
CA PRO A 64 -21.43 -1.70 -8.61
C PRO A 64 -20.91 -1.77 -10.05
N GLU A 65 -21.74 -2.21 -11.00
CA GLU A 65 -21.40 -2.24 -12.43
C GLU A 65 -21.21 -0.85 -13.06
N LYS A 66 -21.68 0.21 -12.40
CA LYS A 66 -21.51 1.61 -12.82
C LYS A 66 -20.41 2.33 -12.04
N LEU A 67 -19.75 1.64 -11.10
CA LEU A 67 -18.68 2.23 -10.31
C LEU A 67 -17.49 2.55 -11.22
N ASP A 68 -17.27 3.83 -11.48
CA ASP A 68 -16.08 4.32 -12.17
C ASP A 68 -15.23 5.15 -11.22
N ILE A 69 -14.31 4.47 -10.52
CA ILE A 69 -13.31 5.14 -9.67
C ILE A 69 -12.25 5.91 -10.50
N TYR A 70 -12.29 5.84 -11.84
CA TYR A 70 -11.33 6.46 -12.75
C TYR A 70 -11.91 7.61 -13.58
N ALA A 71 -13.08 8.14 -13.17
CA ALA A 71 -13.74 9.25 -13.85
C ALA A 71 -12.79 10.46 -14.06
N PRO A 72 -12.54 10.90 -15.32
CA PRO A 72 -11.51 11.91 -15.61
C PRO A 72 -11.68 13.25 -14.89
N VAL A 73 -12.92 13.69 -14.69
CA VAL A 73 -13.24 14.97 -14.03
C VAL A 73 -12.72 14.99 -12.58
N MET A 74 -12.88 13.88 -11.86
CA MET A 74 -12.39 13.74 -10.49
C MET A 74 -10.87 13.82 -10.47
N TRP A 75 -10.19 13.00 -11.27
CA TRP A 75 -8.73 12.91 -11.28
C TRP A 75 -8.04 14.19 -11.75
N ASN A 76 -8.63 14.91 -12.71
CA ASN A 76 -8.11 16.22 -13.12
C ASN A 76 -8.18 17.24 -11.97
N THR A 77 -9.27 17.21 -11.19
CA THR A 77 -9.44 18.08 -10.02
C THR A 77 -8.43 17.74 -8.92
N LEU A 78 -8.25 16.45 -8.61
CA LEU A 78 -7.28 15.99 -7.61
C LEU A 78 -5.85 16.34 -8.02
N LYS A 79 -5.50 16.14 -9.30
CA LYS A 79 -4.17 16.46 -9.84
C LYS A 79 -3.87 17.96 -9.80
N ALA A 80 -4.83 18.81 -10.11
CA ALA A 80 -4.67 20.27 -10.02
C ALA A 80 -4.35 20.74 -8.58
N ALA A 81 -4.76 19.97 -7.58
CA ALA A 81 -4.48 20.21 -6.17
C ALA A 81 -3.34 19.32 -5.62
N ASN A 82 -2.47 18.80 -6.51
CA ASN A 82 -1.32 17.96 -6.17
C ASN A 82 -1.67 16.76 -5.27
N PHE A 83 -2.86 16.19 -5.45
CA PHE A 83 -3.35 15.04 -4.69
C PHE A 83 -3.29 15.22 -3.17
N GLY A 84 -3.37 16.46 -2.66
CA GLY A 84 -3.27 16.73 -1.23
C GLY A 84 -1.93 16.31 -0.62
N ASN A 85 -0.89 16.18 -1.46
CA ASN A 85 0.43 15.63 -1.12
C ASN A 85 0.37 14.17 -0.62
N SER A 86 -0.65 13.40 -0.99
CA SER A 86 -0.78 11.98 -0.64
C SER A 86 -0.25 11.08 -1.75
N ARG A 87 0.85 10.36 -1.44
CA ARG A 87 1.40 9.35 -2.36
C ARG A 87 0.44 8.17 -2.58
N LEU A 88 -0.34 7.79 -1.57
CA LEU A 88 -1.34 6.74 -1.72
C LEU A 88 -2.48 7.18 -2.65
N LEU A 89 -2.87 8.46 -2.61
CA LEU A 89 -3.88 8.99 -3.53
C LEU A 89 -3.36 9.02 -4.98
N GLU A 90 -2.08 9.36 -5.18
CA GLU A 90 -1.43 9.24 -6.49
C GLU A 90 -1.45 7.80 -7.00
N LEU A 91 -1.23 6.80 -6.15
CA LEU A 91 -1.28 5.38 -6.54
C LEU A 91 -2.69 4.89 -6.89
N CYS A 92 -3.74 5.58 -6.44
CA CYS A 92 -5.13 5.20 -6.74
C CYS A 92 -5.55 5.55 -8.18
N GLN A 93 -4.74 6.25 -8.95
CA GLN A 93 -5.06 6.65 -10.33
C GLN A 93 -4.94 5.48 -11.33
N LYS A 94 -5.63 5.59 -12.47
CA LYS A 94 -5.75 4.51 -13.47
C LYS A 94 -4.41 3.97 -14.02
N ASN A 95 -3.39 4.82 -14.18
CA ASN A 95 -2.09 4.37 -14.69
C ASN A 95 -1.25 3.65 -13.63
N GLU A 96 -1.58 3.77 -12.34
CA GLU A 96 -0.88 3.12 -11.22
C GLU A 96 -1.65 1.91 -10.68
N THR A 97 -2.82 1.63 -11.23
CA THR A 97 -3.72 0.53 -10.91
C THR A 97 -2.98 -0.80 -10.66
N HIS A 98 -2.10 -1.20 -11.58
CA HIS A 98 -1.31 -2.43 -11.47
C HIS A 98 -0.28 -2.39 -10.31
N VAL A 99 0.36 -1.25 -10.08
CA VAL A 99 1.31 -1.06 -8.97
C VAL A 99 0.58 -1.17 -7.63
N LEU A 100 -0.53 -0.44 -7.48
CA LEU A 100 -1.32 -0.46 -6.25
C LEU A 100 -1.89 -1.86 -5.98
N SER A 101 -2.34 -2.58 -7.01
CA SER A 101 -2.82 -3.95 -6.86
C SER A 101 -1.74 -4.90 -6.36
N ARG A 102 -0.52 -4.82 -6.92
CA ARG A 102 0.61 -5.62 -6.43
C ARG A 102 0.98 -5.26 -4.99
N MET A 103 0.95 -3.98 -4.64
CA MET A 103 1.21 -3.53 -3.27
C MET A 103 0.16 -4.04 -2.29
N ILE A 104 -1.11 -3.98 -2.64
CA ILE A 104 -2.19 -4.53 -1.81
C ILE A 104 -1.93 -6.02 -1.57
N VAL A 105 -1.74 -6.81 -2.63
CA VAL A 105 -1.48 -8.25 -2.49
C VAL A 105 -0.22 -8.52 -1.67
N ALA A 106 0.89 -7.82 -1.94
CA ALA A 106 2.12 -7.98 -1.18
C ALA A 106 1.94 -7.66 0.31
N ALA A 107 1.19 -6.61 0.64
CA ALA A 107 0.95 -6.17 2.00
C ALA A 107 0.14 -7.19 2.82
N PHE A 108 -0.78 -7.92 2.17
CA PHE A 108 -1.55 -8.99 2.82
C PHE A 108 -0.79 -10.32 2.87
N ILE A 109 -0.16 -10.74 1.76
CA ILE A 109 0.49 -12.06 1.68
C ILE A 109 1.75 -12.11 2.55
N TYR A 110 2.55 -11.04 2.55
CA TYR A 110 3.83 -10.99 3.26
C TYR A 110 3.76 -10.19 4.56
N GLU A 111 2.56 -10.04 5.15
CA GLU A 111 2.35 -9.21 6.34
C GLU A 111 3.31 -9.59 7.49
N VAL A 112 3.51 -10.90 7.71
CA VAL A 112 4.36 -11.43 8.79
C VAL A 112 5.81 -11.02 8.58
N GLU A 113 6.34 -11.19 7.37
CA GLU A 113 7.69 -10.83 6.98
C GLU A 113 7.88 -9.31 7.05
N LEU A 114 6.91 -8.54 6.55
CA LEU A 114 6.93 -7.09 6.59
C LEU A 114 6.96 -6.56 8.03
N ARG A 115 6.19 -7.14 8.95
CA ARG A 115 6.24 -6.80 10.39
C ARG A 115 7.62 -7.07 10.98
N ALA A 116 8.19 -8.23 10.67
CA ALA A 116 9.51 -8.61 11.17
C ALA A 116 10.60 -7.65 10.70
N LEU A 117 10.47 -7.10 9.49
CA LEU A 117 11.40 -6.11 8.92
C LEU A 117 11.17 -4.71 9.48
N ALA A 118 9.92 -4.29 9.65
CA ALA A 118 9.61 -2.98 10.22
C ALA A 118 9.86 -2.88 11.73
N ALA A 119 10.24 -3.99 12.39
CA ALA A 119 10.34 -4.12 13.85
C ALA A 119 9.05 -3.72 14.58
N THR A 120 7.90 -3.85 13.90
CA THR A 120 6.58 -3.49 14.43
C THR A 120 6.07 -4.64 15.30
N PRO A 121 5.57 -4.37 16.52
CA PRO A 121 5.05 -5.41 17.39
C PRO A 121 3.87 -6.17 16.77
N PRO A 122 3.67 -7.44 17.14
CA PRO A 122 2.54 -8.22 16.70
C PRO A 122 1.23 -7.62 17.24
N GLY A 123 0.22 -7.51 16.37
CA GLY A 123 -1.10 -6.96 16.70
C GLY A 123 -1.92 -6.75 15.43
N PRO A 124 -3.20 -7.13 15.37
CA PRO A 124 -3.95 -7.26 14.12
C PRO A 124 -3.98 -5.93 13.35
N LEU A 125 -3.66 -5.97 12.05
CA LEU A 125 -3.98 -4.87 11.14
C LEU A 125 -5.43 -5.08 10.71
N SER A 126 -6.23 -4.02 10.78
CA SER A 126 -7.68 -4.07 10.62
C SER A 126 -8.17 -3.51 9.29
N SER A 127 -7.32 -2.79 8.56
CA SER A 127 -7.67 -2.15 7.29
C SER A 127 -6.59 -2.30 6.22
N VAL A 128 -6.99 -2.21 4.95
CA VAL A 128 -6.05 -2.20 3.80
C VAL A 128 -4.98 -1.11 3.96
N VAL A 129 -5.37 0.06 4.47
CA VAL A 129 -4.47 1.20 4.64
C VAL A 129 -3.40 0.92 5.69
N GLU A 130 -3.73 0.22 6.78
CA GLU A 130 -2.76 -0.19 7.79
C GLU A 130 -1.74 -1.19 7.22
N HIS A 131 -2.19 -2.14 6.39
CA HIS A 131 -1.31 -3.08 5.68
C HIS A 131 -0.37 -2.32 4.73
N LEU A 132 -0.90 -1.37 3.96
CA LEU A 132 -0.10 -0.55 3.05
C LEU A 132 0.87 0.38 3.80
N GLY A 133 0.49 0.93 4.95
CA GLY A 133 1.38 1.73 5.80
C GLY A 133 2.58 0.93 6.31
N LEU A 134 2.35 -0.32 6.72
CA LEU A 134 3.45 -1.25 7.05
C LEU A 134 4.34 -1.50 5.83
N LEU A 135 3.74 -1.81 4.67
CA LEU A 135 4.50 -2.03 3.44
C LEU A 135 5.36 -0.81 3.10
N PHE A 136 4.79 0.40 3.09
CA PHE A 136 5.52 1.64 2.78
C PHE A 136 6.70 1.87 3.72
N THR A 137 6.52 1.60 5.02
CA THR A 137 7.62 1.65 6.00
C THR A 137 8.78 0.74 5.63
N VAL A 138 8.49 -0.46 5.11
CA VAL A 138 9.52 -1.41 4.64
C VAL A 138 10.12 -0.96 3.30
N LEU A 139 9.32 -0.41 2.39
CA LEU A 139 9.81 0.04 1.08
C LEU A 139 10.82 1.18 1.20
N GLU A 140 10.67 2.07 2.18
CA GLU A 140 11.65 3.12 2.49
C GLU A 140 13.01 2.55 2.90
N GLN A 141 13.02 1.38 3.55
CA GLN A 141 14.23 0.71 4.05
C GLN A 141 14.85 -0.23 3.01
N ILE A 142 14.07 -0.72 2.04
CA ILE A 142 14.47 -1.76 1.11
C ILE A 142 14.19 -1.34 -0.34
N PRO A 143 15.14 -0.61 -0.99
CA PRO A 143 14.97 -0.11 -2.35
C PRO A 143 14.71 -1.20 -3.40
N ALA A 144 15.18 -2.43 -3.18
CA ALA A 144 14.94 -3.57 -4.07
C ALA A 144 13.47 -3.97 -4.11
N LEU A 145 12.78 -4.00 -2.96
CA LEU A 145 11.34 -4.27 -2.89
C LEU A 145 10.55 -3.14 -3.56
N HIS A 146 10.97 -1.89 -3.33
CA HIS A 146 10.37 -0.74 -3.98
C HIS A 146 10.50 -0.85 -5.52
N ALA A 147 11.68 -1.16 -6.04
CA ALA A 147 11.88 -1.34 -7.48
C ALA A 147 11.03 -2.50 -8.05
N ALA A 148 10.92 -3.62 -7.33
CA ALA A 148 10.14 -4.77 -7.76
C ALA A 148 8.65 -4.43 -7.94
N LEU A 149 8.05 -3.77 -6.95
CA LEU A 149 6.63 -3.42 -6.99
C LEU A 149 6.29 -2.38 -8.06
N TYR A 150 7.20 -1.43 -8.32
CA TYR A 150 6.97 -0.34 -9.26
C TYR A 150 7.37 -0.64 -10.71
N ARG A 151 8.34 -1.53 -10.96
CA ARG A 151 9.01 -1.62 -12.28
C ARG A 151 9.08 -3.02 -12.87
N ALA A 152 8.90 -4.08 -12.08
CA ALA A 152 8.99 -5.44 -12.59
C ALA A 152 7.72 -5.86 -13.35
N GLN A 153 7.84 -6.85 -14.23
CA GLN A 153 6.66 -7.58 -14.72
C GLN A 153 6.04 -8.37 -13.57
N THR A 154 4.73 -8.64 -13.62
CA THR A 154 3.97 -9.26 -12.52
C THR A 154 4.57 -10.58 -12.04
N PHE A 155 5.00 -11.44 -12.95
CA PHE A 155 5.58 -12.74 -12.56
C PHE A 155 6.97 -12.60 -11.93
N GLU A 156 7.78 -11.63 -12.39
CA GLU A 156 9.11 -11.36 -11.84
C GLU A 156 9.04 -10.67 -10.48
N CYS A 157 7.99 -9.87 -10.23
CA CYS A 157 7.90 -9.08 -9.01
C CYS A 157 7.82 -9.99 -7.77
N TRP A 158 7.05 -11.08 -7.84
CA TRP A 158 6.86 -12.01 -6.71
C TRP A 158 8.15 -12.73 -6.34
N ALA A 159 8.88 -13.25 -7.33
CA ALA A 159 10.16 -13.92 -7.10
C ALA A 159 11.19 -12.97 -6.46
N ILE A 160 11.23 -11.69 -6.90
CA ILE A 160 12.12 -10.68 -6.30
C ILE A 160 11.70 -10.37 -4.86
N ILE A 161 10.40 -10.23 -4.59
CA ILE A 161 9.89 -9.98 -3.25
C ILE A 161 10.29 -11.12 -2.32
N GLU A 162 9.99 -12.36 -2.67
CA GLU A 162 10.29 -13.52 -1.83
C GLU A 162 11.78 -13.71 -1.59
N THR A 163 12.59 -13.62 -2.66
CA THR A 163 14.05 -13.71 -2.53
C THR A 163 14.58 -12.64 -1.60
N THR A 164 14.09 -11.41 -1.73
CA THR A 164 14.53 -10.28 -0.89
C THR A 164 14.12 -10.49 0.57
N LEU A 165 12.88 -10.91 0.82
CA LEU A 165 12.38 -11.18 2.18
C LEU A 165 13.15 -12.33 2.83
N ALA A 166 13.38 -13.44 2.11
CA ALA A 166 14.13 -14.59 2.61
C ALA A 166 15.59 -14.25 2.95
N LEU A 167 16.26 -13.48 2.08
CA LEU A 167 17.62 -13.01 2.33
C LEU A 167 17.70 -12.15 3.59
N ARG A 168 16.70 -11.28 3.82
CA ARG A 168 16.66 -10.42 5.01
C ARG A 168 16.32 -11.18 6.28
N ALA A 169 15.45 -12.17 6.21
CA ALA A 169 15.15 -13.05 7.34
C ALA A 169 16.38 -13.86 7.79
N SER A 170 17.30 -14.15 6.85
CA SER A 170 18.51 -14.94 7.11
C SER A 170 19.71 -14.12 7.60
N GLN A 171 19.63 -12.78 7.56
CA GLN A 171 20.70 -11.93 8.08
C GLN A 171 20.61 -11.88 9.61
N PRO A 172 21.70 -12.21 10.34
CA PRO A 172 21.72 -11.98 11.77
C PRO A 172 21.48 -10.49 12.01
N ARG A 173 20.48 -10.15 12.82
CA ARG A 173 20.31 -8.78 13.32
C ARG A 173 21.59 -8.48 14.09
N ASP A 174 22.46 -7.63 13.57
CA ASP A 174 23.63 -7.17 14.30
C ASP A 174 23.13 -6.58 15.62
N GLU A 175 23.25 -7.39 16.69
CA GLU A 175 23.11 -6.92 18.05
C GLU A 175 24.16 -5.83 18.21
N ALA A 176 23.68 -4.60 18.40
CA ALA A 176 24.51 -3.46 18.69
C ALA A 176 25.52 -3.87 19.77
N SER A 177 26.78 -3.97 19.35
CA SER A 177 27.93 -4.12 20.22
C SER A 177 27.99 -2.89 21.12
N THR A 178 27.26 -2.95 22.22
CA THR A 178 27.50 -2.12 23.39
C THR A 178 28.60 -2.83 24.17
N SER A 179 29.84 -2.63 23.71
CA SER A 179 30.99 -2.76 24.59
C SER A 179 30.82 -1.69 25.68
N VAL A 180 30.26 -2.09 26.82
CA VAL A 180 30.36 -1.31 28.04
C VAL A 180 31.83 -1.39 28.46
N PRO A 181 32.60 -0.28 28.48
CA PRO A 181 33.89 -0.31 29.15
C PRO A 181 33.63 -0.41 30.64
N ASP A 182 34.10 -1.51 31.22
CA ASP A 182 34.14 -1.81 32.65
C ASP A 182 34.81 -0.64 33.41
N PRO A 183 34.10 0.13 34.25
CA PRO A 183 34.76 1.04 35.16
C PRO A 183 34.78 0.38 36.54
N CYS A 184 35.99 0.12 37.03
CA CYS A 184 36.36 -0.26 38.41
C CYS A 184 36.70 -1.74 38.61
N LEU A 185 38.00 -2.05 38.52
CA LEU A 185 38.65 -2.88 39.54
C LEU A 185 40.06 -2.31 39.81
N HIS A 186 40.14 -1.64 40.97
CA HIS A 186 41.26 -1.33 41.87
C HIS A 186 42.69 -1.13 41.35
#